data_AF-A0A0P9DM28-F1
#
_entry.id   AF-A0A0P9DM28-F1
#
_cell.length_a   1.000
_cell.length_b   1.000
_cell.length_c   1.000
_cell.angle_alpha   90.00
_cell.angle_beta   90.00
_cell.angle_gamma   90.00
#
_symmetry.space_group_name_H-M   'P 1'
#
loop_
_entity.id
_entity.type
_entity.pdbx_description
1 polymer ?
#
loop_
_entity_poly.entity_id
_entity_poly.type
_entity_poly.pdbx_seq_one_letter_code
_entity_poly.pdbx_strand_id
1 'polypeptide(L)' 'MLKLNTNHFQSLNEYVYNIQLAIHATAAATYIIKNDTIVNEWYSGRHDSPEDSQPVNQKSQFNVLNE' A
#
# COMPACT_ATOMS: atom_id res chain seq x y z
N MET A 1 -24.43 4.01 4.17
CA MET A 1 -23.09 3.40 4.05
C MET A 1 -22.58 3.70 2.65
N LEU A 2 -21.65 4.65 2.50
CA LEU A 2 -21.10 5.03 1.20
C LEU A 2 -20.31 3.86 0.62
N LYS A 3 -20.71 3.35 -0.55
CA LYS A 3 -19.89 2.41 -1.33
C LYS A 3 -18.64 3.15 -1.77
N LEU A 4 -17.51 2.84 -1.15
CA LEU A 4 -16.19 3.17 -1.70
C LEU A 4 -16.13 2.56 -3.11
N ASN A 5 -16.00 3.40 -4.12
CA ASN A 5 -15.73 2.95 -5.48
C ASN A 5 -14.28 2.45 -5.50
N THR A 6 -14.09 1.19 -5.08
CA THR A 6 -12.78 0.55 -4.87
C THR A 6 -11.91 0.50 -6.11
N ASN A 7 -12.48 0.73 -7.29
CA ASN A 7 -11.78 0.58 -8.56
C ASN A 7 -11.17 1.88 -9.09
N HIS A 8 -11.50 3.06 -8.54
CA HIS A 8 -10.98 4.32 -9.10
C HIS A 8 -9.44 4.40 -9.03
N PHE A 9 -8.86 3.83 -7.98
CA PHE A 9 -7.41 3.79 -7.76
C PHE A 9 -6.79 2.43 -8.10
N GLN A 10 -7.53 1.51 -8.72
CA GLN A 10 -7.03 0.16 -9.02
C GLN A 10 -5.78 0.21 -9.89
N SER A 11 -5.79 0.97 -11.00
CA SER A 11 -4.63 1.07 -11.89
C SER A 11 -3.39 1.67 -11.20
N LEU A 12 -3.59 2.56 -10.22
CA LEU A 12 -2.50 3.10 -9.41
C LEU A 12 -1.94 2.02 -8.46
N ASN A 13 -2.82 1.29 -7.77
CA ASN A 13 -2.42 0.21 -6.87
C ASN A 13 -1.69 -0.91 -7.65
N GLU A 14 -2.17 -1.26 -8.84
CA GLU A 14 -1.51 -2.20 -9.76
C GLU A 14 -0.14 -1.69 -10.23
N TYR A 15 -0.02 -0.40 -10.57
CA TYR A 15 1.26 0.20 -10.91
C TYR A 15 2.26 0.08 -9.76
N VAL A 16 1.86 0.46 -8.53
CA VAL A 16 2.72 0.38 -7.34
C VAL A 16 3.10 -1.06 -7.03
N TYR A 17 2.17 -2.01 -7.16
CA TYR A 17 2.46 -3.43 -7.05
C TYR A 17 3.52 -3.91 -8.06
N ASN A 18 3.40 -3.51 -9.33
CA ASN A 18 4.37 -3.87 -10.35
C ASN A 18 5.76 -3.28 -10.07
N ILE A 19 5.83 -2.05 -9.55
CA ILE A 19 7.11 -1.46 -9.11
C ILE A 19 7.68 -2.21 -7.91
N GLN A 20 6.86 -2.54 -6.91
CA GLN A 20 7.26 -3.34 -5.76
C GLN A 20 7.95 -4.65 -6.22
N LEU A 21 7.32 -5.37 -7.16
CA LEU A 21 7.89 -6.57 -7.75
C LEU A 21 9.19 -6.30 -8.51
N ALA A 22 9.22 -5.26 -9.35
CA ALA A 22 10.37 -4.94 -10.20
C ALA A 22 11.65 -4.61 -9.40
N ILE A 23 11.51 -4.02 -8.21
CA ILE A 23 12.63 -3.67 -7.33
C ILE A 23 12.86 -4.70 -6.21
N HIS A 24 12.08 -5.79 -6.18
CA HIS A 24 12.09 -6.81 -5.13
C HIS A 24 11.87 -6.24 -3.71
N ALA A 25 11.03 -5.20 -3.58
CA ALA A 25 10.64 -4.69 -2.28
C ALA A 25 9.69 -5.67 -1.57
N THR A 26 9.90 -5.87 -0.27
CA THR A 26 9.09 -6.81 0.54
C THR A 26 7.65 -6.33 0.75
N ALA A 27 7.41 -5.02 0.71
CA ALA A 27 6.09 -4.43 0.87
C ALA A 27 5.94 -3.10 0.12
N ALA A 28 4.69 -2.73 -0.14
CA ALA A 28 4.27 -1.42 -0.61
C ALA A 28 2.91 -1.03 -0.02
N ALA A 29 2.63 0.26 0.02
CA ALA A 29 1.34 0.79 0.45
C ALA A 29 1.01 2.08 -0.32
N THR A 30 -0.29 2.34 -0.53
CA THR A 30 -0.79 3.62 -1.04
C THR A 30 -1.82 4.19 -0.09
N TYR A 31 -1.66 5.47 0.27
CA TYR A 31 -2.55 6.18 1.18
C TYR A 31 -2.87 7.55 0.57
N ILE A 32 -4.12 7.75 0.17
CA ILE A 32 -4.53 8.95 -0.57
C ILE A 32 -5.59 9.70 0.23
N ILE A 33 -5.27 10.96 0.54
CA ILE A 33 -6.13 11.87 1.28
C ILE A 33 -6.60 12.96 0.32
N LYS A 34 -7.91 13.20 0.28
CA LYS A 34 -8.53 14.31 -0.46
C LYS A 34 -9.57 14.98 0.43
N ASN A 35 -9.46 16.29 0.62
CA ASN A 35 -10.37 17.08 1.46
C ASN A 35 -10.49 16.45 2.87
N ASP A 36 -9.35 16.19 3.51
CA ASP A 36 -9.24 15.57 4.84
C ASP A 36 -9.91 14.19 4.99
N THR A 37 -10.25 13.54 3.86
CA THR A 37 -10.87 12.22 3.82
C THR A 37 -9.95 11.23 3.12
N ILE A 38 -9.82 10.03 3.71
CA ILE A 38 -9.11 8.91 3.10
C ILE A 38 -9.97 8.39 1.95
N VAL A 39 -9.48 8.53 0.71
CA VAL A 39 -10.17 8.07 -0.50
C VAL A 39 -9.60 6.78 -1.07
N ASN A 40 -8.40 6.38 -0.63
CA ASN A 40 -7.80 5.07 -0.89
C ASN A 40 -6.79 4.71 0.20
N GLU A 41 -6.86 3.47 0.65
CA GLU A 41 -5.90 2.85 1.55
C GLU A 41 -5.69 1.41 1.06
N TRP A 42 -4.46 1.08 0.69
CA TRP A 42 -4.13 -0.21 0.10
C TRP A 42 -2.72 -0.65 0.51
N TYR A 43 -2.55 -1.96 0.66
CA TYR A 43 -1.35 -2.61 1.18
C TYR A 43 -1.00 -3.84 0.34
N SER A 44 0.29 -4.11 0.17
CA SER A 44 0.81 -5.31 -0.47
C SER A 44 2.11 -5.76 0.19
N GLY A 45 2.31 -7.07 0.29
CA GLY A 45 3.55 -7.67 0.80
C GLY A 45 3.59 -7.84 2.31
N ARG A 46 4.81 -7.91 2.85
CA ARG A 46 5.12 -8.36 4.22
C ARG A 46 6.27 -7.55 4.81
N HIS A 47 6.38 -7.58 6.13
CA HIS A 47 7.40 -6.82 6.86
C HIS A 47 8.85 -7.27 6.58
N ASP A 48 9.05 -8.47 6.05
CA ASP A 48 10.37 -9.05 5.75
C ASP A 48 10.24 -10.11 4.64
N SER A 49 11.37 -10.58 4.12
CA SER A 49 11.50 -11.57 3.04
C SER A 49 10.94 -12.97 3.36
N PRO A 50 11.04 -13.50 4.60
CA PRO A 50 10.51 -14.81 4.92
C PRO A 50 8.99 -14.95 4.69
N GLU A 51 8.58 -16.11 4.18
CA GLU A 51 7.16 -16.43 3.91
C GLU A 51 6.28 -16.53 5.16
N ASP A 52 6.84 -16.45 6.36
CA ASP A 52 6.12 -16.40 7.63
C ASP A 52 6.08 -14.98 8.25
N SER A 53 6.79 -14.01 7.65
CA SER A 53 6.78 -12.60 8.09
C SER A 53 5.36 -12.01 8.09
N GLN A 54 5.04 -11.06 8.97
CA GLN A 54 3.66 -10.55 9.03
C GLN A 54 3.30 -9.76 7.76
N PRO A 55 2.08 -9.94 7.20
CA PRO A 55 1.58 -9.07 6.15
C PRO A 55 1.47 -7.62 6.61
N VAL A 56 1.79 -6.67 5.72
CA VAL A 56 1.58 -5.26 6.02
C VAL A 56 0.08 -4.92 6.03
N ASN A 57 -0.30 -3.98 6.89
CA ASN A 57 -1.69 -3.56 7.09
C ASN A 57 -1.76 -2.13 7.64
N GLN A 58 -2.96 -1.66 7.97
CA GLN A 58 -3.21 -0.31 8.51
C GLN A 58 -2.40 0.07 9.76
N LYS A 59 -1.88 -0.91 10.52
CA LYS A 59 -1.06 -0.67 11.72
C LYS A 59 0.44 -0.76 11.44
N SER A 60 0.83 -1.14 10.23
CA SER A 60 2.24 -1.25 9.85
C SER A 60 2.91 0.13 9.85
N GLN A 61 4.11 0.19 10.42
CA GLN A 61 4.95 1.38 10.37
C GLN A 61 6.00 1.18 9.29
N PHE A 62 6.11 2.14 8.39
CA PHE A 62 7.14 2.21 7.37
C PHE A 62 8.18 3.25 7.78
N ASN A 63 9.46 2.93 7.60
CA ASN A 63 10.51 3.92 7.77
C ASN A 63 10.45 4.91 6.61
N VAL A 64 10.02 6.14 6.88
CA VAL A 64 10.06 7.23 5.92
C VAL A 64 11.36 7.99 6.16
N LEU A 65 12.34 7.80 5.28
CA LEU A 65 13.56 8.60 5.29
C LEU A 65 13.24 9.94 4.63
N ASN A 66 13.60 11.02 5.31
CA ASN A 66 13.59 12.37 4.75
C ASN A 66 15.05 12.72 4.48
N GLU A 67 15.38 13.08 3.24
CA GLU A 67 16.69 13.63 2.86
C GLU A 67 16.76 15.13 3.20
#